data_AF-J6HNW6-F1
#
_entry.id   AF-J6HNW6-F1
#
_cell.length_a   1.000
_cell.length_b   1.000
_cell.length_c   1.000
_cell.angle_alpha   90.00
_cell.angle_beta   90.00
_cell.angle_gamma   90.00
#
_symmetry.space_group_name_H-M   'P 1'
#
loop_
_entity.id
_entity.type
_entity.pdbx_description
1 polymer ?
#
loop_
_entity_poly.entity_id
_entity_poly.type
_entity_poly.pdbx_seq_one_letter_code
_entity_poly.pdbx_strand_id
1 'polypeptide(L)'
;MTRLTIFLFFFTLSTMAQITITGKVTDKEGNPLANITVKTDVITYTNEGYYVANYVTTDANGMYKIQAKQWDTIHFDNRGCYIVFKDTPHQVYNHTMDRIYRNSGICIEYTYLCGIVFIRNDNIVKKRDREAFKEELRSGQFYKYSVMDYQELSEQYGYLGQYGLVAYTKDYYNENIKDKEKKE
;
A
#
# COMPACT_ATOMS: atom_id res chain seq x y z
N MET A 1 -23.62 0.72 9.78
CA MET A 1 -22.52 0.38 8.85
C MET A 1 -22.14 -1.06 9.07
N THR A 2 -22.38 -1.93 8.09
CA THR A 2 -21.87 -3.30 8.12
C THR A 2 -20.35 -3.23 8.04
N ARG A 3 -19.67 -3.33 9.19
CA ARG A 3 -18.24 -3.61 9.23
C ARG A 3 -17.99 -4.79 8.30
N LEU A 4 -17.21 -4.58 7.24
CA LEU A 4 -16.62 -5.71 6.53
C LEU A 4 -15.55 -6.26 7.47
N THR A 5 -15.97 -7.08 8.43
CA THR A 5 -15.08 -7.78 9.35
C THR A 5 -14.31 -8.79 8.51
N ILE A 6 -13.24 -8.33 7.87
CA ILE A 6 -12.30 -9.19 7.17
C ILE A 6 -11.71 -10.08 8.26
N PHE A 7 -12.12 -11.35 8.24
CA PHE A 7 -11.70 -12.37 9.17
C PHE A 7 -10.18 -12.34 9.34
N LEU A 8 -9.77 -12.42 10.62
CA LEU A 8 -8.41 -12.72 11.05
C LEU A 8 -7.89 -13.93 10.26
N PHE A 9 -7.10 -13.67 9.21
CA PHE A 9 -6.23 -14.70 8.70
C PHE A 9 -5.12 -14.88 9.74
N PHE A 10 -5.11 -16.02 10.42
CA PHE A 10 -3.89 -16.56 11.00
C PHE A 10 -2.93 -16.89 9.86
N PHE A 11 -2.28 -15.87 9.30
CA PHE A 11 -1.20 -16.07 8.35
C PHE A 11 -0.05 -16.68 9.12
N THR A 12 0.38 -17.86 8.68
CA THR A 12 1.73 -18.39 8.93
C THR A 12 2.73 -17.26 8.76
N LEU A 13 3.70 -17.11 9.67
CA LEU A 13 4.81 -16.16 9.53
C LEU A 13 5.21 -16.06 8.05
N SER A 14 5.06 -14.87 7.45
CA SER A 14 5.45 -14.61 6.07
C SER A 14 6.96 -14.86 5.95
N THR A 15 7.37 -16.05 5.51
CA THR A 15 8.77 -16.34 5.16
C THR A 15 9.17 -15.70 3.84
N MET A 16 8.22 -15.07 3.14
CA MET A 16 8.42 -14.49 1.82
C MET A 16 9.06 -13.11 1.95
N ALA A 17 10.39 -13.07 1.89
CA ALA A 17 11.14 -11.82 1.90
C ALA A 17 10.88 -10.94 0.64
N GLN A 18 10.32 -11.51 -0.43
CA GLN A 18 10.10 -10.81 -1.69
C GLN A 18 8.95 -11.41 -2.52
N ILE A 19 8.10 -10.52 -3.04
CA ILE A 19 6.97 -10.78 -3.94
C ILE A 19 7.33 -10.20 -5.31
N THR A 20 7.20 -11.02 -6.35
CA THR A 20 7.35 -10.58 -7.74
C THR A 20 6.01 -10.11 -8.27
N ILE A 21 5.94 -8.85 -8.71
CA ILE A 21 4.77 -8.27 -9.36
C ILE A 21 5.10 -8.06 -10.83
N THR A 22 4.31 -8.67 -11.69
CA THR A 22 4.36 -8.47 -13.14
C THR A 22 3.12 -7.76 -13.63
N GLY A 23 3.21 -7.10 -14.77
CA GLY A 23 2.04 -6.45 -15.33
C GLY A 23 2.31 -5.80 -16.67
N LYS A 24 1.23 -5.30 -17.27
CA LYS A 24 1.27 -4.48 -18.48
C LYS A 24 0.70 -3.10 -18.18
N VAL A 25 1.38 -2.07 -18.64
CA VAL A 25 0.88 -0.70 -18.65
C VAL A 25 0.39 -0.36 -20.05
N THR A 26 -0.86 0.11 -20.14
CA THR A 26 -1.49 0.54 -21.40
C THR A 26 -2.08 1.94 -21.30
N ASP A 27 -2.36 2.58 -22.43
CA ASP A 27 -3.30 3.70 -22.48
C ASP A 27 -4.76 3.20 -22.41
N LYS A 28 -5.72 4.13 -22.45
CA LYS A 28 -7.17 3.84 -22.42
C LYS A 28 -7.64 3.09 -23.67
N GLU A 29 -6.94 3.26 -24.78
CA GLU A 29 -7.18 2.59 -26.05
C GLU A 29 -6.58 1.17 -26.07
N GLY A 30 -5.83 0.78 -25.03
CA GLY A 30 -5.23 -0.54 -24.87
C GLY A 30 -3.84 -0.68 -25.51
N ASN A 31 -3.26 0.41 -26.02
CA ASN A 31 -1.91 0.39 -26.59
C ASN A 31 -0.87 0.28 -25.46
N PRO A 32 0.17 -0.54 -25.64
CA PRO A 32 1.23 -0.67 -24.65
C PRO A 32 2.03 0.62 -24.48
N LEU A 33 2.40 0.94 -23.23
CA LEU A 33 3.21 2.12 -22.91
C LEU A 33 4.60 1.72 -22.42
N ALA A 34 5.59 1.97 -23.26
CA ALA A 34 7.00 1.85 -22.93
C ALA A 34 7.50 3.04 -22.10
N ASN A 35 8.64 2.86 -21.43
CA ASN A 35 9.34 3.91 -20.69
C ASN A 35 8.58 4.51 -19.51
N ILE A 36 7.62 3.77 -18.95
CA ILE A 36 6.88 4.16 -17.75
C ILE A 36 7.62 3.69 -16.51
N THR A 37 7.87 4.59 -15.56
CA THR A 37 8.46 4.24 -14.27
C THR A 37 7.43 3.58 -13.37
N VAL A 38 7.81 2.43 -12.82
CA VAL A 38 7.08 1.68 -11.80
C VAL A 38 7.99 1.58 -10.58
N LYS A 39 7.53 2.02 -9.41
CA LYS A 39 8.39 2.09 -8.22
C LYS A 39 7.66 1.71 -6.95
N THR A 40 8.37 1.20 -5.95
CA THR A 40 7.82 0.94 -4.63
C THR A 40 7.76 2.21 -3.78
N ASP A 41 6.90 2.26 -2.77
CA ASP A 41 6.88 3.30 -1.74
C ASP A 41 7.95 3.12 -0.65
N VAL A 42 8.74 2.05 -0.74
CA VAL A 42 9.88 1.78 0.14
C VAL A 42 10.92 2.88 -0.02
N ILE A 43 11.18 3.57 1.08
CA ILE A 43 12.09 4.70 1.13
C ILE A 43 13.26 4.38 2.05
N THR A 44 14.47 4.50 1.51
CA THR A 44 15.71 4.45 2.28
C THR A 44 16.07 5.86 2.71
N TYR A 45 16.19 6.07 4.01
CA TYR A 45 16.66 7.34 4.59
C TYR A 45 18.17 7.30 4.77
N THR A 46 18.87 8.32 4.26
CA THR A 46 20.31 8.53 4.46
C THR A 46 20.57 9.92 5.03
N ASN A 47 21.81 10.22 5.41
CA ASN A 47 22.20 11.57 5.84
C ASN A 47 22.06 12.61 4.70
N GLU A 48 21.99 12.17 3.44
CA GLU A 48 21.93 13.01 2.24
C GLU A 48 20.50 13.22 1.72
N GLY A 49 19.51 12.48 2.25
CA GLY A 49 18.13 12.59 1.82
C GLY A 49 17.37 11.27 1.92
N TYR A 50 16.40 11.07 1.02
CA TYR A 50 15.64 9.84 0.97
C TYR A 50 15.47 9.37 -0.48
N TYR A 51 15.62 8.08 -0.71
CA TYR A 51 15.61 7.47 -2.03
C TYR A 51 14.60 6.34 -2.10
N VAL A 52 13.98 6.17 -3.27
CA VAL A 52 13.13 5.02 -3.52
C VAL A 52 14.00 3.79 -3.70
N ALA A 53 13.70 2.73 -2.94
CA ALA A 53 14.55 1.55 -2.88
C ALA A 53 14.50 0.70 -4.16
N ASN A 54 13.38 0.69 -4.89
CA ASN A 54 13.22 -0.11 -6.10
C ASN A 54 12.37 0.62 -7.15
N TYR A 55 12.87 0.67 -8.38
CA TYR A 55 12.11 1.12 -9.54
C TYR A 55 12.54 0.35 -10.79
N VAL A 56 11.60 0.19 -11.72
CA VAL A 56 11.81 -0.39 -13.03
C VAL A 56 11.08 0.45 -14.07
N THR A 57 11.39 0.22 -15.33
CA THR A 57 10.76 0.90 -16.46
C THR A 57 10.09 -0.13 -17.35
N THR A 58 8.90 0.18 -17.88
CA THR A 58 8.20 -0.72 -18.81
C THR A 58 8.95 -0.87 -20.14
N ASP A 59 8.93 -2.09 -20.69
CA ASP A 59 9.53 -2.39 -21.99
C ASP A 59 8.70 -1.88 -23.18
N ALA A 60 9.15 -2.15 -24.42
CA ALA A 60 8.45 -1.76 -25.65
C ALA A 60 7.00 -2.30 -25.75
N ASN A 61 6.70 -3.40 -25.05
CA ASN A 61 5.37 -4.00 -24.98
C ASN A 61 4.58 -3.52 -23.74
N GLY A 62 5.09 -2.54 -23.00
CA GLY A 62 4.48 -2.01 -21.79
C GLY A 62 4.60 -2.96 -20.60
N MET A 63 5.40 -4.02 -20.68
CA MET A 63 5.52 -5.01 -19.62
C MET A 63 6.49 -4.52 -18.54
N TYR A 64 6.17 -4.83 -17.28
CA TYR A 64 7.07 -4.60 -16.15
C TYR A 64 7.15 -5.83 -15.25
N LYS A 65 8.26 -5.92 -14.51
CA LYS A 65 8.49 -6.88 -13.43
C LYS A 65 9.21 -6.16 -12.30
N ILE A 66 8.58 -6.02 -11.13
CA ILE A 66 9.12 -5.35 -9.96
C ILE A 66 9.06 -6.26 -8.74
N GLN A 67 10.03 -6.12 -7.84
CA GLN A 67 10.03 -6.80 -6.56
C GLN A 67 9.44 -5.89 -5.48
N ALA A 68 8.60 -6.44 -4.63
CA ALA A 68 7.95 -5.77 -3.52
C ALA A 68 7.84 -6.69 -2.32
N LYS A 69 7.31 -6.19 -1.21
CA LYS A 69 6.90 -6.98 -0.06
C LYS A 69 5.43 -6.72 0.25
N GLN A 70 4.80 -7.59 1.03
CA GLN A 70 3.43 -7.37 1.49
C GLN A 70 3.34 -6.01 2.20
N TRP A 71 2.28 -5.24 1.96
CA TRP A 71 2.04 -3.88 2.45
C TRP A 71 2.83 -2.76 1.76
N ASP A 72 3.65 -3.08 0.75
CA ASP A 72 4.19 -2.05 -0.12
C ASP A 72 3.12 -1.50 -1.07
N THR A 73 3.36 -0.28 -1.53
CA THR A 73 2.57 0.35 -2.58
C THR A 73 3.43 0.47 -3.83
N ILE A 74 2.95 -0.07 -4.95
CA ILE A 74 3.53 0.13 -6.28
C ILE A 74 2.94 1.41 -6.87
N HIS A 75 3.78 2.34 -7.29
CA HIS A 75 3.40 3.60 -7.91
C HIS A 75 3.81 3.65 -9.38
N PHE A 76 2.96 4.29 -10.18
CA PHE A 76 3.16 4.56 -11.60
C PHE A 76 3.28 6.07 -11.83
N ASP A 77 3.91 6.49 -12.95
CA ASP A 77 4.17 7.92 -13.25
C ASP A 77 2.94 8.83 -13.19
N ASN A 78 1.75 8.32 -13.53
CA ASN A 78 0.50 9.08 -13.48
C ASN A 78 -0.15 9.14 -12.09
N ARG A 79 0.60 8.87 -11.01
CA ARG A 79 0.12 8.73 -9.62
C ARG A 79 -0.85 7.58 -9.38
N GLY A 80 -1.07 6.71 -10.37
CA GLY A 80 -1.74 5.43 -10.14
C GLY A 80 -0.93 4.56 -9.17
N CYS A 81 -1.60 3.68 -8.44
CA CYS A 81 -0.92 2.76 -7.56
C CYS A 81 -1.64 1.42 -7.40
N TYR A 82 -0.90 0.47 -6.86
CA TYR A 82 -1.36 -0.87 -6.50
C TYR A 82 -0.81 -1.25 -5.14
N ILE A 83 -1.68 -1.71 -4.25
CA ILE A 83 -1.32 -2.10 -2.90
C ILE A 83 -1.15 -3.61 -2.83
N VAL A 84 -0.01 -4.04 -2.27
CA VAL A 84 0.36 -5.45 -2.17
C VAL A 84 -0.26 -6.07 -0.91
N PHE A 85 -1.55 -6.37 -0.95
CA PHE A 85 -2.27 -6.96 0.19
C PHE A 85 -1.93 -8.42 0.45
N LYS A 86 -1.84 -9.22 -0.62
CA LYS A 86 -1.69 -10.67 -0.52
C LYS A 86 -0.22 -11.03 -0.39
N ASP A 87 0.10 -11.94 0.53
CA ASP A 87 1.42 -12.55 0.62
C ASP A 87 1.50 -13.77 -0.33
N THR A 88 1.51 -13.49 -1.63
CA THR A 88 1.65 -14.51 -2.67
C THR A 88 2.89 -14.23 -3.52
N PRO A 89 3.73 -15.24 -3.83
CA PRO A 89 5.03 -15.07 -4.50
C PRO A 89 4.97 -14.30 -5.82
N HIS A 90 3.90 -14.50 -6.58
CA HIS A 90 3.71 -13.91 -7.90
C HIS A 90 2.34 -13.24 -7.95
N GLN A 91 2.32 -11.97 -8.35
CA GLN A 91 1.10 -11.21 -8.53
C GLN A 91 1.11 -10.52 -9.89
N VAL A 92 -0.08 -10.42 -10.48
CA VAL A 92 -0.28 -9.74 -11.76
C VAL A 92 -1.15 -8.52 -11.52
N TYR A 93 -0.67 -7.36 -11.94
CA TYR A 93 -1.44 -6.12 -11.92
C TYR A 93 -1.25 -5.37 -13.24
N ASN A 94 -2.33 -5.21 -14.02
CA ASN A 94 -2.28 -4.39 -15.22
C ASN A 94 -2.75 -2.99 -14.87
N HIS A 95 -2.05 -1.98 -15.39
CA HIS A 95 -2.37 -0.58 -15.13
C HIS A 95 -2.74 0.14 -16.41
N THR A 96 -3.90 0.80 -16.41
CA THR A 96 -4.31 1.64 -17.52
C THR A 96 -4.06 3.09 -17.18
N MET A 97 -3.19 3.74 -17.94
CA MET A 97 -2.91 5.16 -17.84
C MET A 97 -3.89 5.98 -18.66
N ASP A 98 -4.41 7.04 -18.06
CA ASP A 98 -5.08 8.08 -18.80
C ASP A 98 -4.05 8.90 -19.60
N ARG A 99 -4.28 9.03 -20.91
CA ARG A 99 -3.44 9.82 -21.83
C ARG A 99 -3.34 11.29 -21.40
N ILE A 100 -4.36 11.82 -20.74
CA ILE A 100 -4.35 13.19 -20.20
C ILE A 100 -3.15 13.33 -19.25
N TYR A 101 -2.98 12.42 -18.30
CA TYR A 101 -1.96 12.50 -17.25
C TYR A 101 -0.54 12.15 -17.69
N ARG A 102 -0.38 11.50 -18.84
CA ARG A 102 0.97 11.17 -19.37
C ARG A 102 1.69 12.42 -19.90
N ASN A 103 0.96 13.33 -20.53
CA ASN A 103 1.52 14.48 -21.24
C ASN A 103 1.20 15.82 -20.57
N SER A 104 0.32 15.82 -19.57
CA SER A 104 0.01 17.01 -18.82
C SER A 104 0.97 17.13 -17.64
N GLY A 105 1.64 18.28 -17.48
CA GLY A 105 2.12 18.72 -16.17
C GLY A 105 1.00 18.89 -15.13
N ILE A 106 -0.25 18.56 -15.50
CA ILE A 106 -1.41 18.44 -14.62
C ILE A 106 -1.16 17.26 -13.67
N CYS A 107 -0.54 17.63 -12.57
CA CYS A 107 -0.74 16.99 -11.29
C CYS A 107 -2.22 17.07 -10.98
N ILE A 108 -2.99 16.00 -11.20
CA ILE A 108 -4.32 15.94 -10.60
C ILE A 108 -4.12 15.94 -9.09
N GLU A 109 -4.45 17.07 -8.49
CA GLU A 109 -5.09 17.18 -7.19
C GLU A 109 -6.45 16.48 -7.21
N TYR A 110 -6.50 15.20 -7.64
CA TYR A 110 -7.46 14.32 -7.04
C TYR A 110 -6.83 13.90 -5.73
N THR A 111 -7.40 14.48 -4.68
CA THR A 111 -7.21 14.28 -3.25
C THR A 111 -7.20 12.82 -2.76
N TYR A 112 -7.15 11.83 -3.64
CA TYR A 112 -6.89 10.44 -3.30
C TYR A 112 -5.38 10.21 -3.21
N LEU A 113 -4.85 10.24 -1.98
CA LEU A 113 -3.50 9.79 -1.71
C LEU A 113 -3.44 8.29 -1.97
N CYS A 114 -3.04 7.92 -3.19
CA CYS A 114 -2.87 6.54 -3.58
C CYS A 114 -1.84 5.87 -2.65
N GLY A 115 -2.25 4.83 -1.93
CA GLY A 115 -1.44 4.14 -0.93
C GLY A 115 -2.18 3.85 0.38
N ILE A 116 -1.43 3.41 1.38
CA ILE A 116 -1.93 3.05 2.71
C ILE A 116 -1.52 4.10 3.75
N VAL A 117 -2.47 4.50 4.60
CA VAL A 117 -2.17 5.20 5.87
C VAL A 117 -1.97 4.15 6.96
N PHE A 118 -0.75 4.07 7.49
CA PHE A 118 -0.40 3.14 8.58
C PHE A 118 -0.73 3.74 9.94
N ILE A 119 -1.42 2.98 10.78
CA ILE A 119 -1.90 3.40 12.09
C ILE A 119 -1.50 2.33 13.12
N ARG A 120 -0.77 2.73 14.16
CA ARG A 120 -0.36 1.88 15.29
C ARG A 120 -1.05 2.37 16.55
N ASN A 121 -1.86 1.52 17.20
CA ASN A 121 -2.54 1.86 18.46
C ASN A 121 -3.25 3.23 18.36
N ASP A 122 -4.06 3.38 17.32
CA ASP A 122 -4.80 4.61 16.97
C ASP A 122 -3.95 5.86 16.67
N ASN A 123 -2.63 5.72 16.52
CA ASN A 123 -1.72 6.80 16.16
C ASN A 123 -1.13 6.59 14.76
N ILE A 124 -1.11 7.65 13.96
CA ILE A 124 -0.58 7.58 12.60
C ILE A 124 0.94 7.41 12.62
N VAL A 125 1.41 6.41 11.87
CA VAL A 125 2.84 6.13 11.72
C VAL A 125 3.48 7.18 10.82
N LYS A 126 4.51 7.84 11.33
CA LYS A 126 5.28 8.85 10.59
C LYS A 126 5.97 8.20 9.39
N LYS A 127 6.13 8.96 8.30
CA LYS A 127 6.74 8.48 7.04
C LYS A 127 8.06 7.73 7.25
N ARG A 128 8.94 8.25 8.10
CA ARG A 128 10.25 7.66 8.42
C ARG A 128 10.19 6.31 9.15
N ASP A 129 9.08 6.03 9.84
CA ASP A 129 8.89 4.85 10.68
C ASP A 129 8.06 3.77 9.95
N ARG A 130 7.59 4.05 8.71
CA ARG A 130 6.71 3.16 7.94
C ARG A 130 7.36 1.83 7.60
N GLU A 131 8.62 1.84 7.15
CA GLU A 131 9.30 0.60 6.79
C GLU A 131 9.52 -0.29 8.01
N ALA A 132 9.91 0.28 9.15
CA ALA A 132 9.99 -0.45 10.41
C ALA A 132 8.63 -1.04 10.81
N PHE A 133 7.55 -0.26 10.70
CA PHE A 133 6.18 -0.74 10.98
C PHE A 133 5.75 -1.88 10.04
N LYS A 134 6.08 -1.80 8.74
CA LYS A 134 5.80 -2.89 7.79
C LYS A 134 6.57 -4.17 8.15
N GLU A 135 7.82 -4.07 8.60
CA GLU A 135 8.58 -5.24 9.06
C GLU A 135 7.96 -5.84 10.34
N GLU A 136 7.49 -5.01 11.28
CA GLU A 136 6.74 -5.49 12.45
C GLU A 136 5.45 -6.23 12.05
N LEU A 137 4.69 -5.69 11.09
CA LEU A 137 3.50 -6.35 10.51
C LEU A 137 3.85 -7.72 9.94
N ARG A 138 4.91 -7.81 9.11
CA ARG A 138 5.36 -9.05 8.47
C ARG A 138 5.87 -10.09 9.47
N SER A 139 6.47 -9.63 10.57
CA SER A 139 6.96 -10.50 11.65
C SER A 139 5.84 -11.10 12.53
N GLY A 140 4.61 -10.63 12.38
CA GLY A 140 3.48 -11.10 13.19
C GLY A 140 3.48 -10.59 14.63
N GLN A 141 4.19 -9.48 14.91
CA GLN A 141 4.27 -8.91 16.26
C GLN A 141 2.96 -8.25 16.75
N PHE A 142 2.05 -7.92 15.82
CA PHE A 142 0.76 -7.33 16.17
C PHE A 142 -0.25 -8.39 16.58
N TYR A 143 -1.04 -8.07 17.60
CA TYR A 143 -2.10 -8.95 18.09
C TYR A 143 -3.29 -9.00 17.14
N LYS A 144 -3.65 -7.85 16.56
CA LYS A 144 -4.73 -7.70 15.59
C LYS A 144 -4.37 -6.56 14.64
N TYR A 145 -4.70 -6.72 13.36
CA TYR A 145 -4.72 -5.61 12.41
C TYR A 145 -5.91 -5.75 11.47
N SER A 146 -6.36 -4.64 10.89
CA SER A 146 -7.43 -4.60 9.90
C SER A 146 -7.19 -3.50 8.88
N VAL A 147 -7.78 -3.67 7.70
CA VAL A 147 -7.75 -2.67 6.64
C VAL A 147 -9.06 -1.89 6.69
N MET A 148 -8.95 -0.57 6.80
CA MET A 148 -10.06 0.38 6.71
C MET A 148 -10.19 0.84 5.26
N ASP A 149 -11.43 0.99 4.80
CA ASP A 149 -11.69 1.66 3.53
C ASP A 149 -11.52 3.19 3.66
N TYR A 150 -11.61 3.88 2.53
CA TYR A 150 -11.48 5.33 2.45
C TYR A 150 -12.50 6.08 3.33
N GLN A 151 -13.75 5.61 3.40
CA GLN A 151 -14.80 6.31 4.15
C GLN A 151 -14.50 6.23 5.64
N GLU A 152 -14.22 5.03 6.14
CA GLU A 152 -13.86 4.81 7.55
C GLU A 152 -12.58 5.57 7.93
N LEU A 153 -11.53 5.51 7.09
CA LEU A 153 -10.29 6.25 7.32
C LEU A 153 -10.52 7.77 7.38
N SER A 154 -11.33 8.30 6.47
CA SER A 154 -11.64 9.73 6.41
C SER A 154 -12.45 10.17 7.63
N GLU A 155 -13.45 9.40 8.04
CA GLU A 155 -14.30 9.72 9.19
C GLU A 155 -13.51 9.69 10.50
N GLN A 156 -12.66 8.68 10.68
CA GLN A 156 -11.96 8.46 11.94
C GLN A 156 -10.67 9.29 12.08
N TYR A 157 -9.94 9.50 11.00
CA TYR A 157 -8.62 10.14 11.03
C TYR A 157 -8.53 11.44 10.22
N GLY A 158 -9.53 11.78 9.41
CA GLY A 158 -9.49 12.96 8.54
C GLY A 158 -8.49 12.83 7.38
N TYR A 159 -8.10 11.61 7.00
CA TYR A 159 -7.15 11.34 5.92
C TYR A 159 -7.84 10.86 4.65
N LEU A 160 -7.37 11.37 3.51
CA LEU A 160 -7.87 11.02 2.18
C LEU A 160 -6.97 9.97 1.50
N GLY A 161 -6.67 8.88 2.21
CA GLY A 161 -5.92 7.74 1.68
C GLY A 161 -6.83 6.69 1.05
N GLN A 162 -6.31 5.89 0.11
CA GLN A 162 -7.12 4.82 -0.48
C GLN A 162 -7.56 3.78 0.56
N TYR A 163 -6.65 3.45 1.49
CA TYR A 163 -6.91 2.54 2.61
C TYR A 163 -6.16 2.99 3.88
N GLY A 164 -6.72 2.64 5.04
CA GLY A 164 -6.03 2.62 6.31
C GLY A 164 -5.59 1.21 6.68
N LEU A 165 -4.44 1.03 7.31
CA LEU A 165 -4.09 -0.22 7.97
C LEU A 165 -3.85 0.07 9.44
N VAL A 166 -4.79 -0.37 10.28
CA VAL A 166 -4.70 -0.23 11.73
C VAL A 166 -4.16 -1.51 12.33
N ALA A 167 -3.17 -1.38 13.21
CA ALA A 167 -2.59 -2.50 13.94
C ALA A 167 -2.48 -2.19 15.43
N TYR A 168 -2.82 -3.20 16.24
CA TYR A 168 -2.88 -3.10 17.69
C TYR A 168 -1.90 -4.07 18.35
N THR A 169 -1.14 -3.56 19.32
CA THR A 169 -0.40 -4.41 20.26
C THR A 169 -1.38 -5.07 21.23
N LYS A 170 -0.99 -6.21 21.81
CA LYS A 170 -1.87 -7.00 22.69
C LYS A 170 -2.35 -6.19 23.91
N ASP A 171 -1.44 -5.47 24.55
CA ASP A 171 -1.74 -4.70 25.76
C ASP A 171 -2.72 -3.57 25.45
N TYR A 172 -2.44 -2.81 24.39
CA TYR A 172 -3.31 -1.72 23.95
C TYR A 172 -4.71 -2.22 23.59
N TYR A 173 -4.80 -3.32 22.85
CA TYR A 173 -6.08 -3.92 22.47
C TYR A 173 -6.89 -4.34 23.70
N ASN A 174 -6.26 -5.01 24.66
CA ASN A 174 -6.93 -5.47 25.87
C ASN A 174 -7.42 -4.32 26.74
N GLU A 175 -6.65 -3.24 26.86
CA GLU A 175 -6.98 -2.09 27.69
C GLU A 175 -8.03 -1.17 27.05
N ASN A 176 -8.00 -1.00 25.72
CA ASN A 176 -8.71 0.11 25.07
C ASN A 176 -9.80 -0.32 24.08
N ILE A 177 -9.76 -1.55 23.56
CA ILE A 177 -10.58 -2.00 22.42
C ILE A 177 -11.47 -3.19 22.77
N LYS A 178 -10.96 -4.16 23.52
CA LYS A 178 -11.62 -5.46 23.78
C LYS A 178 -13.06 -5.35 24.31
N ASP A 179 -13.34 -4.37 25.16
CA ASP A 179 -14.68 -4.19 25.74
C ASP A 179 -15.59 -3.28 24.91
N LYS A 180 -15.04 -2.54 23.94
CA LYS A 180 -15.83 -1.78 22.95
C LYS A 180 -16.40 -2.72 21.89
N GLU A 181 -15.64 -3.72 21.46
CA GLU A 181 -16.10 -4.72 20.47
C GLU A 181 -17.20 -5.67 20.99
N LYS A 182 -17.42 -5.77 22.32
CA LYS A 182 -18.50 -6.58 22.90
C LYS A 182 -19.88 -5.88 22.89
N LYS A 183 -19.93 -4.59 22.56
CA LYS A 183 -21.14 -3.76 22.66
C LYS A 183 -21.82 -3.49 21.31
N GLU A 184 -21.26 -4.01 20.22
CA GLU A 184 -21.82 -4.02 18.86
C GLU A 184 -22.13 -5.46 18.45
#